data_AF-A0A957EYR4-F1
#
_entry.id   AF-A0A957EYR4-F1
#
_cell.length_a   1.000
_cell.length_b   1.000
_cell.length_c   1.000
_cell.angle_alpha   90.00
_cell.angle_beta   90.00
_cell.angle_gamma   90.00
#
_symmetry.space_group_name_H-M   'P 1'
#
loop_
_entity.id
_entity.type
_entity.pdbx_description
1 polymer ?
#
loop_
_entity_poly.entity_id
_entity_poly.type
_entity_poly.pdbx_seq_one_letter_code
_entity_poly.pdbx_strand_id
1 'polypeptide(L)' 'MATESFTQADFTGWLAEHKLIGARCQSCGALYAEARPMCPDCFGDDMSWEPLSGQGKLAAYTVVYIPP' A
#
# COMPACT_ATOMS: atom_id res chain seq x y z
N MET A 1 8.87 -1.70 -20.18
CA MET A 1 8.64 -2.07 -18.78
C MET A 1 8.06 -0.82 -18.15
N ALA A 2 6.79 -0.87 -17.74
CA ALA A 2 6.06 0.33 -17.33
C ALA A 2 6.78 0.96 -16.14
N THR A 3 6.91 2.29 -16.16
CA THR A 3 7.45 3.07 -15.06
C THR A 3 6.45 2.97 -13.90
N GLU A 4 6.60 1.95 -13.04
CA GLU A 4 5.67 1.67 -11.95
C GLU A 4 5.63 2.89 -11.02
N SER A 5 4.57 3.67 -11.15
CA SER A 5 4.38 4.89 -10.39
C SER A 5 3.57 4.56 -9.13
N PHE A 6 3.70 5.34 -8.07
CA PHE A 6 2.89 5.15 -6.86
C PHE A 6 1.51 5.79 -7.02
N THR A 7 0.72 5.31 -7.98
CA THR A 7 -0.64 5.80 -8.23
C THR A 7 -1.72 4.82 -7.76
N GLN A 8 -2.96 5.29 -7.66
CA GLN A 8 -4.11 4.44 -7.38
C GLN A 8 -4.37 3.41 -8.48
N ALA A 9 -4.09 3.74 -9.74
CA ALA A 9 -4.28 2.83 -10.88
C ALA A 9 -3.31 1.65 -10.79
N ASP A 10 -2.04 1.92 -10.48
CA ASP A 10 -1.01 0.89 -10.32
C ASP A 10 -1.35 -0.05 -9.16
N PHE A 11 -1.73 0.49 -7.99
CA PHE A 11 -2.17 -0.30 -6.84
C PHE A 11 -3.37 -1.19 -7.17
N THR A 12 -4.36 -0.66 -7.89
CA THR A 12 -5.53 -1.44 -8.31
C THR A 12 -5.15 -2.56 -9.29
N GLY A 13 -4.16 -2.33 -10.16
CA GLY A 13 -3.60 -3.35 -11.05
C GLY A 13 -3.01 -4.54 -10.28
N TRP A 14 -2.22 -4.28 -9.24
CA TRP A 14 -1.68 -5.31 -8.36
C TRP A 14 -2.78 -6.11 -7.64
N LEU A 15 -3.81 -5.41 -7.14
CA LEU A 15 -4.96 -6.06 -6.50
C LEU A 15 -5.73 -6.97 -7.47
N ALA A 16 -5.90 -6.57 -8.74
CA ALA A 16 -6.52 -7.40 -9.76
C ALA A 16 -5.75 -8.70 -10.03
N GLU A 17 -4.43 -8.68 -9.81
CA GLU A 17 -3.56 -9.86 -9.86
C GLU A 17 -3.52 -10.66 -8.54
N HIS A 18 -4.39 -10.36 -7.58
CA HIS A 18 -4.41 -10.95 -6.24
C HIS A 18 -3.12 -10.73 -5.44
N LYS A 19 -2.38 -9.66 -5.73
CA LYS A 19 -1.15 -9.29 -5.03
C LYS A 19 -1.43 -8.12 -4.09
N LEU A 20 -1.33 -8.37 -2.79
CA LEU A 20 -1.32 -7.30 -1.79
C LEU A 20 0.10 -6.71 -1.74
N ILE A 21 0.24 -5.49 -2.25
CA ILE A 21 1.52 -4.79 -2.36
C ILE A 21 1.50 -3.52 -1.50
N GLY A 22 2.62 -3.21 -0.86
CA GLY A 22 2.82 -2.00 -0.07
C GLY A 22 3.92 -1.12 -0.64
N ALA A 23 4.05 0.09 -0.11
CA ALA A 23 5.11 1.03 -0.47
C ALA A 23 6.10 1.17 0.69
N ARG A 24 7.37 0.80 0.48
CA ARG A 24 8.45 0.96 1.46
C ARG A 24 9.32 2.15 1.11
N CYS A 25 9.53 3.04 2.08
CA CYS A 25 10.55 4.07 2.00
C CYS A 25 11.94 3.45 2.17
N GLN A 26 12.82 3.64 1.19
CA GLN A 26 14.19 3.14 1.25
C GLN A 26 15.08 3.98 2.18
N SER A 27 14.72 5.24 2.45
CA SER A 27 15.50 6.12 3.32
C SER A 27 15.28 5.88 4.82
N CYS A 28 14.06 5.57 5.25
CA CYS A 28 13.74 5.39 6.68
C CYS A 28 13.13 4.02 7.04
N GLY A 29 12.77 3.20 6.05
CA GLY A 29 12.22 1.86 6.25
C GLY A 29 10.72 1.81 6.56
N ALA A 30 10.03 2.95 6.65
CA ALA A 30 8.59 2.99 6.83
C ALA A 30 7.87 2.22 5.70
N LEU A 31 6.82 1.47 6.07
CA LEU A 31 6.05 0.61 5.17
C LEU A 31 4.57 0.96 5.25
N TYR A 32 3.96 1.21 4.09
CA TYR A 32 2.54 1.56 3.96
C TYR A 32 1.82 0.50 3.12
N ALA A 33 0.52 0.32 3.35
CA ALA A 33 -0.28 -0.73 2.71
C ALA A 33 -0.90 -0.29 1.38
N GLU A 34 -0.60 0.92 0.94
CA GLU A 34 -1.16 1.56 -0.25
C GLU A 34 -0.09 2.31 -1.04
N ALA A 35 -0.45 2.77 -2.24
CA ALA A 35 0.42 3.59 -3.08
C ALA A 35 0.83 4.89 -2.36
N ARG A 36 2.15 5.12 -2.21
CA ARG A 36 2.70 6.33 -1.63
C ARG A 36 3.92 6.83 -2.44
N PRO A 37 3.80 7.94 -3.19
CA PRO A 37 4.92 8.49 -3.95
C PRO A 37 5.94 9.25 -3.08
N MET A 38 5.58 9.57 -1.83
CA MET A 38 6.44 10.26 -0.87
C MET A 38 6.16 9.72 0.53
N CYS A 39 7.20 9.61 1.35
CA CYS A 39 7.13 9.13 2.72
C CYS A 39 6.61 10.23 3.67
N PRO A 40 5.50 10.01 4.39
CA PRO A 40 5.02 10.94 5.42
C PRO A 40 5.97 11.13 6.62
N ASP A 41 6.81 10.13 6.92
CA ASP A 41 7.64 10.14 8.12
C ASP A 41 8.93 10.96 7.93
N CYS A 42 9.54 10.88 6.74
CA CYS A 42 10.82 11.53 6.44
C CYS A 42 10.80 12.50 5.25
N PHE A 43 9.67 12.62 4.55
CA PHE A 43 9.48 13.47 3.36
C PHE A 43 10.36 13.14 2.14
N GLY A 44 11.01 11.97 2.14
CA GLY A 44 11.73 11.45 0.98
C GLY A 44 10.79 10.85 -0.08
N ASP A 45 11.26 10.78 -1.31
CA ASP A 45 10.57 10.21 -2.49
C ASP A 45 11.18 8.88 -2.95
N ASP A 46 12.24 8.40 -2.29
CA ASP A 46 12.85 7.10 -2.54
C ASP A 46 11.99 5.96 -1.97
N MET A 47 11.06 5.50 -2.80
CA MET A 47 10.02 4.54 -2.47
C MET A 47 10.13 3.31 -3.39
N SER A 48 9.89 2.12 -2.85
CA SER A 48 9.79 0.88 -3.63
C SER A 48 8.48 0.14 -3.32
N TRP A 49 7.96 -0.58 -4.31
CA TRP A 49 6.89 -1.55 -4.07
C TRP A 49 7.44 -2.78 -3.33
N GLU A 50 6.65 -3.31 -2.40
CA GLU A 50 7.00 -4.52 -1.62
C GLU A 50 5.77 -5.43 -1.45
N PRO A 51 5.86 -6.74 -1.80
CA PRO A 51 4.79 -7.69 -1.51
C PRO A 51 4.57 -7.85 0.00
N LEU A 52 3.32 -7.74 0.44
CA LEU A 52 2.94 -7.96 1.83
C LEU A 52 2.57 -9.43 2.05
N SER A 53 2.81 -9.94 3.26
CA SER A 53 2.55 -11.35 3.60
C SER A 53 1.06 -11.74 3.60
N GLY A 54 0.15 -10.76 3.57
CA GLY A 54 -1.28 -10.97 3.75
C GLY A 54 -1.69 -11.31 5.19
N GLN A 55 -0.74 -11.39 6.12
CA GLN A 55 -1.01 -11.63 7.53
C GLN A 55 -1.18 -10.30 8.27
N GLY A 56 -2.21 -10.20 9.11
CA GLY A 56 -2.49 -9.00 9.88
C GLY A 56 -3.20 -9.31 11.19
N LYS A 57 -3.29 -8.30 12.06
CA LYS A 57 -4.04 -8.35 13.32
C LYS A 57 -5.13 -7.29 13.27
N LEU A 58 -6.31 -7.61 13.78
CA LEU A 58 -7.41 -6.65 13.90
C LEU A 58 -7.01 -5.53 14.88
N ALA A 59 -6.85 -4.32 14.36
CA ALA A 59 -6.55 -3.13 15.17
C ALA A 59 -7.82 -2.51 15.77
N ALA A 60 -8.87 -2.38 14.95
CA ALA A 60 -10.18 -1.87 15.32
C ALA A 60 -11.24 -2.38 14.33
N TYR A 61 -12.51 -2.36 14.71
CA TYR A 61 -13.63 -2.67 13.81
C TYR A 61 -14.87 -1.85 14.18
N THR A 62 -15.77 -1.71 13.21
CA THR A 62 -17.13 -1.20 13.41
C THR A 62 -18.10 -2.09 12.64
N VAL A 63 -19.40 -1.98 12.92
CA VAL A 63 -20.45 -2.78 12.27
C VAL A 63 -21.36 -1.84 11.48
N VAL A 64 -21.41 -2.04 10.16
CA VAL A 64 -22.31 -1.31 9.24
C VAL A 64 -23.53 -2.18 8.97
N TYR A 65 -24.70 -1.75 9.41
CA TYR A 65 -25.98 -2.43 9.12
C TYR A 65 -26.57 -1.89 7.82
N ILE A 66 -26.83 -2.76 6.85
CA ILE A 66 -27.42 -2.41 5.55
C ILE A 66 -28.83 -3.03 5.49
N PRO A 67 -29.89 -2.24 5.25
CA PRO A 67 -31.25 -2.78 5.08
C PRO A 67 -31.36 -3.59 3.78
N PRO A 68 -32.30 -4.55 3.69
CA PRO A 68 -32.56 -5.32 2.47
C PRO A 68 -32.97 -4.46 1.27
#